data_AF-A0A6H2NJY8-F1
#
_entry.id   AF-A0A6H2NJY8-F1
#
_cell.length_a   1.000
_cell.length_b   1.000
_cell.length_c   1.000
_cell.angle_alpha   90.00
_cell.angle_beta   90.00
_cell.angle_gamma   90.00
#
_symmetry.space_group_name_H-M   'P 1'
#
loop_
_entity.id
_entity.type
_entity.pdbx_description
1 polymer ?
#
loop_
_entity_poly.entity_id
_entity_poly.type
_entity_poly.pdbx_seq_one_letter_code
_entity_poly.pdbx_strand_id
1 'polypeptide(L)'
;MTDNYLYVIMVLLPLAALMLVIQTSPYQALVIRGILGAVAALIYAVLGGADVALTEALVGTMLAITLYAVAVRSSLVMRLGVLSGEEVRSNLHWRPLLNYLRALLNRYHLRLELVTYDDVQTLHQALQTKDVHGTCLVCRPAEAVQLPDDDRPAQHSNPSTVPVDTLESPYLITLRVPRLYEIFTTELPPVMAQVKALGDDGLDDLRTGDRQPALADASTLTEDD
;
A
#
# COMPACT_ATOMS: atom_id res chain seq x y z
N MET A 1 -48.16 29.60 -2.21
CA MET A 1 -47.82 28.22 -2.65
C MET A 1 -46.39 28.13 -3.17
N THR A 2 -45.90 29.16 -3.87
CA THR A 2 -44.50 29.30 -4.32
C THR A 2 -43.47 29.28 -3.19
N ASP A 3 -43.81 29.78 -2.01
CA ASP A 3 -42.86 29.93 -0.90
C ASP A 3 -42.43 28.59 -0.29
N ASN A 4 -43.32 27.59 -0.27
CA ASN A 4 -43.04 26.29 0.33
C ASN A 4 -41.95 25.52 -0.43
N TYR A 5 -41.96 25.56 -1.77
CA TYR A 5 -40.92 24.93 -2.57
C TYR A 5 -39.57 25.63 -2.44
N LEU A 6 -39.58 26.97 -2.26
CA LEU A 6 -38.36 27.74 -2.04
C LEU A 6 -37.69 27.35 -0.72
N TYR A 7 -38.46 27.19 0.36
CA TYR A 7 -37.93 26.68 1.63
C TYR A 7 -37.34 25.27 1.50
N VAL A 8 -38.00 24.38 0.76
CA VAL A 8 -37.48 23.02 0.51
C VAL A 8 -36.13 23.06 -0.22
N ILE A 9 -36.00 23.90 -1.26
CA ILE A 9 -34.74 24.06 -2.01
C ILE A 9 -33.66 24.69 -1.13
N MET A 10 -34.00 25.70 -0.31
CA MET A 10 -33.07 26.32 0.63
C MET A 10 -32.53 25.35 1.67
N VAL A 11 -33.36 24.43 2.19
CA VAL A 11 -32.94 23.41 3.17
C VAL A 11 -32.11 22.29 2.52
N LEU A 12 -32.29 22.05 1.22
CA LEU A 12 -31.50 21.06 0.48
C LEU A 12 -30.01 21.43 0.42
N LEU A 13 -29.70 22.73 0.38
CA LEU A 13 -28.31 23.22 0.33
C LEU A 13 -27.48 22.85 1.58
N PRO A 14 -27.86 23.21 2.83
CA PRO A 14 -27.11 22.80 4.02
C PRO A 14 -27.11 21.28 4.23
N LEU A 15 -28.16 20.57 3.81
CA LEU A 15 -28.19 19.10 3.84
C LEU A 15 -27.12 18.49 2.93
N ALA A 16 -27.03 18.95 1.68
CA ALA A 16 -26.02 18.51 0.73
C ALA A 16 -24.60 18.91 1.18
N ALA A 17 -24.44 20.08 1.80
CA ALA A 17 -23.17 20.52 2.36
C ALA A 17 -22.71 19.61 3.51
N LEU A 18 -23.62 19.21 4.40
CA LEU A 18 -23.30 18.27 5.48
C LEU A 18 -22.89 16.91 4.94
N MET A 19 -23.64 16.39 3.96
CA MET A 19 -23.32 15.12 3.30
C MET A 19 -21.93 15.16 2.63
N LEU A 20 -21.56 16.28 2.02
CA LEU A 20 -20.25 16.49 1.42
C LEU A 20 -19.10 16.42 2.44
N VAL A 21 -19.26 17.04 3.61
CA VAL A 21 -18.20 17.09 4.64
C VAL A 21 -17.95 15.72 5.28
N ILE A 22 -18.98 14.87 5.36
CA ILE A 22 -18.88 13.53 5.97
C ILE A 22 -18.29 12.50 4.98
N GLN A 23 -18.23 12.82 3.68
CA GLN A 23 -17.87 11.86 2.65
C GLN A 23 -16.37 11.50 2.70
N THR A 24 -16.08 10.20 2.86
CA THR A 24 -14.69 9.69 2.96
C THR A 24 -14.02 9.49 1.59
N SER A 25 -14.81 9.18 0.56
CA SER A 25 -14.28 8.93 -0.78
C SER A 25 -14.22 10.23 -1.59
N PRO A 26 -13.04 10.65 -2.11
CA PRO A 26 -12.88 11.92 -2.80
C PRO A 26 -13.72 12.02 -4.08
N TYR A 27 -13.92 10.89 -4.79
CA TYR A 27 -14.76 10.83 -5.98
C TYR A 27 -16.24 11.13 -5.69
N GLN A 28 -16.82 10.50 -4.65
CA GLN A 28 -18.21 10.78 -4.28
C GLN A 28 -18.35 12.20 -3.72
N ALA A 29 -17.36 12.69 -2.96
CA ALA A 29 -17.36 14.07 -2.46
C ALA A 29 -17.40 15.08 -3.61
N LEU A 30 -16.65 14.83 -4.69
CA LEU A 30 -16.63 15.66 -5.89
C LEU A 30 -17.98 15.66 -6.63
N VAL A 31 -18.67 14.51 -6.70
CA VAL A 31 -20.03 14.44 -7.27
C VAL A 31 -21.01 15.25 -6.42
N ILE A 32 -20.99 15.06 -5.09
CA ILE A 32 -21.87 15.81 -4.17
C ILE A 32 -21.56 17.31 -4.26
N ARG A 33 -20.30 17.71 -4.47
CA ARG A 33 -19.91 19.12 -4.68
C ARG A 33 -20.59 19.72 -5.90
N GLY A 34 -20.69 18.96 -6.99
CA GLY A 34 -21.41 19.39 -8.19
C GLY A 34 -22.90 19.55 -7.96
N ILE A 35 -23.52 18.62 -7.23
CA ILE A 35 -24.94 18.72 -6.86
C ILE A 35 -25.18 19.96 -5.99
N LEU A 36 -24.36 20.17 -4.96
CA LEU A 36 -24.43 21.32 -4.07
C LEU A 36 -24.37 22.64 -4.84
N GLY A 37 -23.44 22.75 -5.79
CA GLY A 37 -23.29 23.94 -6.61
C GLY A 37 -24.43 24.14 -7.61
N ALA A 38 -24.98 23.06 -8.19
CA ALA A 38 -26.15 23.15 -9.06
C ALA A 38 -27.39 23.65 -8.29
N VAL A 39 -27.57 23.19 -7.04
CA VAL A 39 -28.62 23.69 -6.14
C VAL A 39 -28.38 25.18 -5.81
N ALA A 40 -27.14 25.59 -5.56
CA ALA A 40 -26.80 27.00 -5.32
C ALA A 40 -27.16 27.89 -6.53
N ALA A 41 -26.76 27.49 -7.74
CA ALA A 41 -27.08 28.22 -8.96
C ALA A 41 -28.60 28.31 -9.20
N LEU A 42 -29.35 27.24 -8.91
CA LEU A 42 -30.81 27.26 -8.98
C LEU A 42 -31.42 28.26 -7.99
N ILE A 43 -30.94 28.32 -6.75
CA ILE A 43 -31.40 29.29 -5.75
C ILE A 43 -31.14 30.72 -6.24
N TYR A 44 -29.94 31.01 -6.74
CA TYR A 44 -29.62 32.33 -7.28
C TYR A 44 -30.51 32.72 -8.46
N ALA A 45 -30.81 31.78 -9.37
CA ALA A 45 -31.69 32.02 -10.49
C ALA A 45 -33.14 32.33 -10.04
N VAL A 46 -33.67 31.56 -9.09
CA VAL A 46 -35.03 31.76 -8.55
C VAL A 46 -35.15 33.07 -7.78
N LEU A 47 -34.08 33.52 -7.12
CA LEU A 47 -34.03 34.82 -6.43
C LEU A 47 -33.80 36.02 -7.37
N GLY A 48 -33.72 35.79 -8.68
CA GLY A 48 -33.57 36.85 -9.69
C GLY A 48 -32.11 37.24 -9.98
N GLY A 49 -31.13 36.56 -9.39
CA GLY A 49 -29.71 36.77 -9.62
C GLY A 49 -29.18 35.94 -10.79
N ALA A 50 -29.65 36.22 -12.03
CA ALA A 50 -29.28 35.43 -13.20
C ALA A 50 -27.76 35.40 -13.47
N ASP A 51 -27.08 36.56 -13.36
CA ASP A 51 -25.63 36.66 -13.58
C ASP A 51 -24.83 35.93 -12.50
N VAL A 52 -25.32 35.95 -11.26
CA VAL A 52 -24.72 35.22 -10.13
C VAL A 52 -24.94 33.71 -10.30
N ALA A 53 -26.11 33.28 -10.76
CA ALA A 53 -26.40 31.88 -11.05
C ALA A 53 -25.49 31.33 -12.15
N LEU A 54 -25.27 32.09 -13.22
CA LEU A 54 -24.40 31.70 -14.33
C LEU A 54 -22.94 31.55 -13.87
N THR A 55 -22.45 32.50 -13.07
CA THR A 55 -21.07 32.47 -12.55
C THR A 55 -20.86 31.38 -11.51
N GLU A 56 -21.86 31.09 -10.67
CA GLU A 56 -21.84 29.94 -9.77
C GLU A 56 -21.76 28.65 -10.57
N ALA A 57 -22.63 28.45 -11.57
CA ALA A 57 -22.61 27.25 -12.40
C ALA A 57 -21.26 27.07 -13.13
N LEU A 58 -20.74 28.11 -13.78
CA LEU A 58 -19.52 28.00 -14.58
C LEU A 58 -18.25 27.98 -13.74
N VAL A 59 -18.04 29.00 -12.91
CA VAL A 59 -16.79 29.16 -12.16
C VAL A 59 -16.87 28.42 -10.82
N GLY A 60 -18.00 28.54 -10.12
CA GLY A 60 -18.22 27.93 -8.81
C GLY A 60 -18.31 26.40 -8.86
N THR A 61 -18.96 25.84 -9.87
CA THR A 61 -19.16 24.39 -10.00
C THR A 61 -18.28 23.75 -11.07
N MET A 62 -18.39 24.13 -12.34
CA MET A 62 -17.74 23.40 -13.44
C MET A 62 -16.21 23.51 -13.36
N LEU A 63 -15.69 24.73 -13.19
CA LEU A 63 -14.26 24.96 -13.08
C LEU A 63 -13.68 24.35 -11.79
N ALA A 64 -14.32 24.58 -10.65
CA ALA A 64 -13.89 24.02 -9.36
C ALA A 64 -13.85 22.48 -9.39
N ILE A 65 -14.90 21.84 -9.93
CA ILE A 65 -14.96 20.38 -10.10
C ILE A 65 -13.84 19.88 -11.01
N THR A 66 -13.61 20.57 -12.13
CA THR A 66 -12.56 20.18 -13.09
C THR A 66 -11.19 20.24 -12.45
N LEU A 67 -10.87 21.35 -11.76
CA LEU A 67 -9.60 21.50 -11.07
C LEU A 67 -9.45 20.48 -9.93
N TYR A 68 -10.52 20.23 -9.17
CA TYR A 68 -10.49 19.24 -8.10
C TYR A 68 -10.33 17.81 -8.64
N ALA A 69 -10.96 17.48 -9.77
CA ALA A 69 -10.77 16.18 -10.43
C ALA A 69 -9.32 15.98 -10.89
N VAL A 70 -8.71 17.02 -11.47
CA VAL A 70 -7.29 17.02 -11.85
C VAL A 70 -6.38 16.91 -10.62
N ALA A 71 -6.70 17.61 -9.53
CA ALA A 71 -5.96 17.54 -8.28
C ALA A 71 -6.04 16.14 -7.65
N VAL A 72 -7.24 15.56 -7.53
CA VAL A 72 -7.44 14.21 -7.01
C VAL A 72 -6.65 13.21 -7.85
N ARG A 73 -6.83 13.23 -9.18
CA ARG A 73 -6.10 12.32 -10.09
C ARG A 73 -4.59 12.48 -10.00
N SER A 74 -4.07 13.69 -9.82
CA SER A 74 -2.62 13.94 -9.75
C SER A 74 -2.00 13.70 -8.36
N SER A 75 -2.81 13.69 -7.31
CA SER A 75 -2.40 13.46 -5.91
C SER A 75 -2.31 11.99 -5.48
N LEU A 76 -2.72 11.04 -6.34
CA LEU A 76 -2.70 9.62 -6.02
C LEU A 76 -1.25 9.08 -6.01
N VAL A 77 -0.73 8.83 -4.81
CA VAL A 77 0.63 8.31 -4.59
C VAL A 77 0.54 7.00 -3.81
N MET A 78 1.23 5.98 -4.30
CA MET A 78 1.53 4.76 -3.57
C MET A 78 2.93 4.89 -2.97
N ARG A 79 2.98 4.93 -1.63
CA ARG A 79 4.22 4.89 -0.86
C ARG A 79 4.60 3.44 -0.55
N LEU A 80 5.74 2.99 -1.06
CA LEU A 80 6.30 1.65 -0.86
C LEU A 80 7.52 1.75 0.06
N GLY A 81 7.44 1.12 1.22
CA GLY A 81 8.55 1.05 2.18
C GLY A 81 9.57 -0.01 1.77
N VAL A 82 10.86 0.30 1.84
CA VAL A 82 11.96 -0.63 1.55
C VAL A 82 13.01 -0.52 2.64
N LEU A 83 13.65 -1.63 3.02
CA LEU A 83 14.75 -1.62 4.00
C LEU A 83 16.01 -0.98 3.39
N SER A 84 16.69 -0.13 4.15
CA SER A 84 17.92 0.60 3.82
C SER A 84 19.11 -0.36 3.91
N GLY A 85 19.10 -1.40 3.06
CA GLY A 85 20.20 -2.33 2.90
C GLY A 85 21.08 -1.97 1.70
N GLU A 86 22.36 -2.30 1.78
CA GLU A 86 23.34 -2.18 0.70
C GLU A 86 22.86 -2.85 -0.60
N GLU A 87 21.98 -3.85 -0.49
CA GLU A 87 21.35 -4.58 -1.59
C GLU A 87 20.41 -3.71 -2.45
N VAL A 88 19.72 -2.69 -1.90
CA VAL A 88 18.79 -1.82 -2.64
C VAL A 88 19.53 -0.77 -3.47
N ARG A 89 20.69 -0.31 -2.99
CA ARG A 89 21.55 0.65 -3.69
C ARG A 89 22.41 -0.01 -4.78
N SER A 90 22.74 -1.29 -4.61
CA SER A 90 23.77 -1.97 -5.42
C SER A 90 23.21 -2.93 -6.46
N ASN A 91 21.98 -3.45 -6.32
CA ASN A 91 21.46 -4.44 -7.25
C ASN A 91 20.86 -3.80 -8.52
N LEU A 92 21.55 -3.98 -9.65
CA LEU A 92 20.98 -3.79 -10.99
C LEU A 92 19.65 -4.55 -11.17
N HIS A 93 19.45 -5.65 -10.44
CA HIS A 93 18.26 -6.51 -10.48
C HIS A 93 16.99 -5.89 -9.87
N TRP A 94 17.09 -4.85 -9.04
CA TRP A 94 15.92 -4.15 -8.48
C TRP A 94 15.30 -3.17 -9.49
N ARG A 95 16.11 -2.62 -10.40
CA ARG A 95 15.66 -1.61 -11.38
C ARG A 95 14.57 -2.13 -12.33
N PRO A 96 14.63 -3.35 -12.88
CA PRO A 96 13.56 -3.91 -13.72
C PRO A 96 12.22 -3.99 -12.99
N LEU A 97 12.21 -4.48 -11.74
CA LEU A 97 10.98 -4.57 -10.94
C LEU A 97 10.41 -3.17 -10.68
N LEU A 98 11.25 -2.21 -10.29
CA LEU A 98 10.80 -0.85 -10.01
C LEU A 98 10.26 -0.14 -11.26
N ASN A 99 10.88 -0.37 -12.42
CA ASN A 99 10.39 0.15 -13.70
C ASN A 99 9.07 -0.50 -14.09
N TYR A 100 8.94 -1.82 -13.90
CA TYR A 100 7.70 -2.55 -14.15
C TYR A 100 6.58 -2.03 -13.24
N LEU A 101 6.85 -1.90 -11.94
CA LEU A 101 5.90 -1.41 -10.96
C LEU A 101 5.47 0.04 -11.25
N ARG A 102 6.42 0.90 -11.63
CA ARG A 102 6.12 2.27 -12.04
C ARG A 102 5.23 2.30 -13.29
N ALA A 103 5.49 1.43 -14.27
CA ALA A 103 4.66 1.34 -15.48
C ALA A 103 3.24 0.85 -15.16
N LEU A 104 3.13 -0.20 -14.33
CA LEU A 104 1.87 -0.75 -13.85
C LEU A 104 1.06 0.32 -13.09
N LEU A 105 1.66 0.99 -12.11
CA LEU A 105 0.97 2.01 -11.31
C LEU A 105 0.58 3.24 -12.14
N ASN A 106 1.40 3.63 -13.12
CA ASN A 106 1.09 4.75 -14.01
C ASN A 106 -0.17 4.48 -14.87
N ARG A 107 -0.41 3.21 -15.26
CA ARG A 107 -1.66 2.80 -15.94
C ARG A 107 -2.91 3.07 -15.10
N TYR A 108 -2.75 3.04 -13.77
CA TYR A 108 -3.81 3.32 -12.79
C TYR A 108 -3.72 4.75 -12.21
N HIS A 109 -2.95 5.65 -12.83
CA HIS A 109 -2.72 7.03 -12.36
C HIS A 109 -2.14 7.15 -10.95
N LEU A 110 -1.46 6.12 -10.47
CA LEU A 110 -0.75 6.10 -9.20
C LEU A 110 0.73 6.43 -9.43
N ARG A 111 1.27 7.35 -8.63
CA ARG A 111 2.72 7.59 -8.58
C ARG A 111 3.36 6.70 -7.53
N LEU A 112 4.48 6.06 -7.88
CA LEU A 112 5.28 5.28 -6.93
C LEU A 112 6.27 6.18 -6.21
N GLU A 113 6.18 6.23 -4.88
CA GLU A 113 7.15 6.86 -3.99
C GLU A 113 7.82 5.76 -3.14
N LEU A 114 9.15 5.69 -3.18
CA LEU A 114 9.91 4.77 -2.33
C LEU A 114 10.32 5.50 -1.05
N VAL A 115 10.06 4.87 0.09
CA VAL A 115 10.49 5.35 1.41
C VAL A 115 11.42 4.32 2.01
N THR A 116 12.65 4.73 2.33
CA THR A 116 13.67 3.82 2.90
C THR A 116 13.64 3.87 4.43
N TYR A 117 13.78 2.72 5.06
CA TYR A 117 13.79 2.56 6.52
C TYR A 117 15.03 1.77 6.94
N ASP A 118 15.68 2.16 8.03
CA ASP A 118 16.93 1.51 8.46
C ASP A 118 16.70 0.16 9.16
N ASP A 119 15.50 -0.06 9.71
CA ASP A 119 15.17 -1.26 10.48
C ASP A 119 13.80 -1.85 10.09
N VAL A 120 13.69 -3.18 10.17
CA VAL A 120 12.48 -3.94 9.83
C VAL A 120 11.33 -3.59 10.78
N GLN A 121 11.60 -3.34 12.07
CA GLN A 121 10.54 -2.97 13.01
C GLN A 121 9.96 -1.59 12.67
N THR A 122 10.80 -0.62 12.33
CA THR A 122 10.35 0.73 11.91
C THR A 122 9.53 0.67 10.62
N LEU A 123 9.93 -0.17 9.67
CA LEU A 123 9.22 -0.42 8.43
C LEU A 123 7.86 -1.08 8.67
N HIS A 124 7.80 -2.06 9.57
CA HIS A 124 6.55 -2.73 9.93
C HIS A 124 5.60 -1.78 10.68
N GLN A 125 6.15 -0.98 11.61
CA GLN A 125 5.39 0.05 12.31
C GLN A 125 4.82 1.06 11.31
N ALA A 126 5.60 1.53 10.33
CA ALA A 126 5.12 2.43 9.28
C ALA A 126 3.96 1.83 8.44
N LEU A 127 3.95 0.51 8.25
CA LEU A 127 2.85 -0.19 7.58
C LEU A 127 1.60 -0.24 8.46
N GLN A 128 1.75 -0.45 9.77
CA GLN A 128 0.66 -0.45 10.74
C GLN A 128 0.07 0.95 10.97
N THR A 129 0.90 1.98 11.07
CA THR A 129 0.51 3.39 11.23
C THR A 129 -0.05 4.00 9.93
N LYS A 130 0.02 3.27 8.81
CA LYS A 130 -0.45 3.67 7.47
C LYS A 130 0.40 4.76 6.81
N ASP A 131 1.63 4.96 7.26
CA ASP A 131 2.59 5.88 6.64
C ASP A 131 3.05 5.37 5.26
N VAL A 132 3.08 4.04 5.09
CA VAL A 132 3.28 3.35 3.81
C VAL A 132 2.07 2.47 3.45
N HIS A 133 1.93 2.21 2.16
CA HIS A 133 0.84 1.40 1.60
C HIS A 133 1.22 -0.07 1.42
N GLY A 134 2.52 -0.33 1.35
CA GLY A 134 3.11 -1.66 1.33
C GLY A 134 4.59 -1.62 1.63
N THR A 135 5.18 -2.80 1.79
CA THR A 135 6.61 -2.98 2.00
C THR A 135 7.17 -3.94 0.95
N CYS A 136 8.44 -3.78 0.59
CA CYS A 136 9.14 -4.76 -0.22
C CYS A 136 10.41 -5.22 0.50
N LEU A 137 10.53 -6.53 0.64
CA LEU A 137 11.67 -7.22 1.26
C LEU A 137 12.31 -8.15 0.24
N VAL A 138 13.63 -8.31 0.33
CA VAL A 138 14.36 -9.31 -0.46
C VAL A 138 14.14 -10.67 0.18
N CYS A 139 13.69 -11.65 -0.60
CA CYS A 139 13.69 -13.04 -0.17
C CYS A 139 15.12 -13.55 -0.32
N ARG A 140 15.86 -13.62 0.80
CA ARG A 140 17.11 -14.39 0.80
C ARG A 140 16.71 -15.87 0.73
N PRO A 141 17.19 -16.64 -0.27
CA PRO A 141 17.06 -18.10 -0.20
C PRO A 141 17.69 -18.52 1.11
N ALA A 142 16.94 -19.24 1.95
CA ALA A 142 17.44 -19.73 3.21
C ALA A 142 18.75 -20.47 2.93
N GLU A 143 19.89 -19.87 3.30
CA GLU A 143 21.16 -20.58 3.27
C GLU A 143 20.94 -21.80 4.15
N ALA A 144 20.90 -22.97 3.50
CA ALA A 144 20.90 -24.23 4.19
C ALA A 144 22.05 -24.16 5.19
N VAL A 145 21.68 -24.16 6.47
CA VAL A 145 22.61 -24.24 7.59
C VAL A 145 23.44 -25.50 7.36
N GLN A 146 24.61 -25.34 6.76
CA GLN A 146 25.65 -26.36 6.78
C GLN A 146 26.17 -26.35 8.21
N LEU A 147 25.59 -27.21 9.05
CA LEU A 147 26.17 -27.56 10.33
C LEU A 147 27.62 -28.03 10.09
N PRO A 148 28.61 -27.52 10.84
CA PRO A 148 29.95 -28.09 10.86
C PRO A 148 29.95 -29.40 11.66
N ASP A 149 30.78 -30.34 11.20
CA ASP A 149 31.25 -31.57 11.86
C ASP A 149 30.22 -32.73 11.91
N ASP A 150 30.55 -34.00 11.63
CA ASP A 150 31.72 -34.75 12.08
C ASP A 150 31.96 -36.04 11.21
N ASP A 151 33.19 -36.55 11.23
CA ASP A 151 33.80 -37.66 10.46
C ASP A 151 32.92 -38.88 10.06
N ARG A 152 32.76 -39.18 8.76
CA ARG A 152 32.63 -40.57 8.21
C ARG A 152 33.16 -40.71 6.77
N PRO A 153 33.86 -41.83 6.44
CA PRO A 153 34.53 -42.00 5.15
C PRO A 153 33.57 -42.41 4.02
N ALA A 154 33.96 -42.02 2.81
CA ALA A 154 33.27 -42.15 1.54
C ALA A 154 32.77 -43.58 1.21
N GLN A 155 31.53 -43.67 0.73
CA GLN A 155 31.10 -44.72 -0.19
C GLN A 155 30.01 -44.22 -1.14
N HIS A 156 30.15 -44.62 -2.40
CA HIS A 156 29.41 -44.19 -3.58
C HIS A 156 27.90 -44.50 -3.51
N SER A 157 27.03 -43.57 -3.95
CA SER A 157 26.05 -43.81 -5.03
C SER A 157 25.04 -42.65 -5.24
N ASN A 158 24.92 -42.26 -6.52
CA ASN A 158 23.83 -41.54 -7.22
C ASN A 158 23.52 -40.05 -6.94
N PRO A 159 23.69 -39.16 -7.96
CA PRO A 159 22.97 -37.91 -8.05
C PRO A 159 21.62 -38.14 -8.75
N SER A 160 20.59 -38.51 -8.00
CA SER A 160 19.21 -38.49 -8.50
C SER A 160 18.60 -37.11 -8.25
N THR A 161 18.68 -36.27 -9.29
CA THR A 161 17.66 -35.29 -9.70
C THR A 161 16.68 -34.83 -8.61
N VAL A 162 17.05 -33.74 -7.92
CA VAL A 162 16.08 -32.83 -7.32
C VAL A 162 15.31 -32.19 -8.48
N PRO A 163 13.96 -32.22 -8.52
CA PRO A 163 13.21 -31.49 -9.52
C PRO A 163 13.42 -29.99 -9.30
N VAL A 164 14.17 -29.40 -10.23
CA VAL A 164 14.17 -27.98 -10.54
C VAL A 164 12.74 -27.61 -10.95
N ASP A 165 12.04 -26.80 -10.15
CA ASP A 165 10.99 -25.84 -10.58
C ASP A 165 10.28 -25.18 -9.37
N THR A 166 11.03 -24.70 -8.38
CA THR A 166 10.54 -23.60 -7.53
C THR A 166 11.42 -22.40 -7.84
N LEU A 167 10.98 -21.58 -8.81
CA LEU A 167 11.51 -20.23 -8.98
C LEU A 167 11.20 -19.47 -7.68
N GLU A 168 12.13 -19.49 -6.74
CA GLU A 168 12.06 -18.65 -5.55
C GLU A 168 12.13 -17.21 -6.02
N SER A 169 10.99 -16.53 -5.92
CA SER A 169 10.90 -15.12 -6.28
C SER A 169 11.82 -14.31 -5.37
N PRO A 170 12.69 -13.44 -5.92
CA PRO A 170 13.70 -12.74 -5.13
C PRO A 170 13.14 -11.65 -4.22
N TYR A 171 11.85 -11.30 -4.36
CA TYR A 171 11.22 -10.23 -3.60
C TYR A 171 9.85 -10.63 -3.07
N LEU A 172 9.54 -10.19 -1.84
CA LEU A 172 8.22 -10.27 -1.22
C LEU A 172 7.66 -8.87 -1.05
N ILE A 173 6.46 -8.63 -1.59
CA ILE A 173 5.72 -7.38 -1.46
C ILE A 173 4.53 -7.60 -0.54
N THR A 174 4.49 -6.91 0.60
CA THR A 174 3.34 -6.94 1.50
C THR A 174 2.48 -5.70 1.29
N LEU A 175 1.18 -5.85 1.07
CA LEU A 175 0.26 -4.74 0.76
C LEU A 175 -0.86 -4.65 1.78
N ARG A 176 -1.12 -3.43 2.28
CA ARG A 176 -2.24 -3.16 3.18
C ARG A 176 -3.55 -2.86 2.44
N VAL A 177 -3.45 -2.25 1.26
CA VAL A 177 -4.62 -1.77 0.52
C VAL A 177 -5.17 -2.92 -0.33
N PRO A 178 -6.41 -3.41 -0.10
CA PRO A 178 -6.95 -4.57 -0.80
C PRO A 178 -6.96 -4.39 -2.33
N ARG A 179 -7.31 -3.18 -2.78
CA ARG A 179 -7.31 -2.88 -4.21
C ARG A 179 -5.92 -2.95 -4.85
N LEU A 180 -4.87 -2.55 -4.13
CA LEU A 180 -3.50 -2.69 -4.63
C LEU A 180 -3.08 -4.15 -4.66
N TYR A 181 -3.49 -4.94 -3.65
CA TYR A 181 -3.25 -6.38 -3.62
C TYR A 181 -3.83 -7.06 -4.86
N GLU A 182 -5.11 -6.83 -5.18
CA GLU A 182 -5.76 -7.38 -6.38
C GLU A 182 -5.03 -7.02 -7.68
N ILE A 183 -4.62 -5.75 -7.82
CA ILE A 183 -3.91 -5.28 -9.01
C ILE A 183 -2.57 -6.01 -9.14
N PHE A 184 -1.82 -6.13 -8.05
CA PHE A 184 -0.50 -6.74 -8.06
C PHE A 184 -0.58 -8.24 -8.29
N THR A 185 -1.53 -8.95 -7.66
CA THR A 185 -1.71 -10.39 -7.89
C THR A 185 -2.13 -10.71 -9.32
N THR A 186 -2.83 -9.79 -9.99
CA THR A 186 -3.33 -10.00 -11.36
C THR A 186 -2.27 -9.71 -12.40
N GLU A 187 -1.50 -8.64 -12.22
CA GLU A 187 -0.60 -8.10 -13.26
C GLU A 187 0.87 -8.47 -13.01
N LEU A 188 1.30 -8.66 -11.74
CA LEU A 188 2.70 -8.90 -11.43
C LEU A 188 3.09 -10.37 -11.70
N PRO A 189 4.14 -10.62 -12.50
CA PRO A 189 4.62 -11.98 -12.69
C PRO A 189 5.17 -12.57 -11.38
N PRO A 190 4.77 -13.79 -10.99
CA PRO A 190 5.22 -14.41 -9.73
C PRO A 190 6.73 -14.65 -9.69
N VAL A 191 7.36 -14.74 -10.85
CA VAL A 191 8.83 -14.83 -11.02
C VAL A 191 9.55 -13.56 -10.54
N MET A 192 8.90 -12.40 -10.62
CA MET A 192 9.50 -11.12 -10.25
C MET A 192 9.33 -10.82 -8.76
N ALA A 193 8.15 -11.07 -8.19
CA ALA A 193 7.91 -10.93 -6.76
C ALA A 193 6.68 -11.72 -6.31
N GLN A 194 6.73 -12.23 -5.08
CA GLN A 194 5.55 -12.73 -4.36
C GLN A 194 4.80 -11.57 -3.71
N VAL A 195 3.48 -11.65 -3.66
CA VAL A 195 2.59 -10.61 -3.13
C VAL A 195 1.78 -11.18 -1.97
N LYS A 196 1.80 -10.53 -0.81
CA LYS A 196 1.06 -10.92 0.40
C LYS A 196 0.16 -9.78 0.88
N ALA A 197 -1.04 -10.10 1.35
CA ALA A 197 -1.93 -9.12 1.97
C ALA A 197 -1.61 -8.96 3.47
N LEU A 198 -1.69 -7.72 3.98
CA LEU A 198 -1.58 -7.46 5.41
C LEU A 198 -2.87 -7.97 6.11
N GLY A 199 -2.77 -9.08 6.83
CA GLY A 199 -3.88 -9.75 7.48
C GLY A 199 -4.07 -11.21 7.05
N ASP A 200 -3.29 -11.70 6.09
CA ASP A 200 -3.19 -13.12 5.79
C ASP A 200 -2.19 -13.74 6.79
N ASP A 201 -2.74 -14.26 7.89
CA ASP A 201 -1.98 -14.80 9.03
C ASP A 201 -0.96 -15.86 8.57
N GLY A 202 0.29 -15.56 8.91
CA GLY A 202 1.48 -16.37 8.68
C GLY A 202 2.66 -15.52 9.06
N LEU A 203 2.70 -15.10 10.32
CA LEU A 203 3.70 -14.19 10.89
C LEU A 203 4.41 -14.82 12.10
N ASP A 204 4.50 -16.14 12.11
CA ASP A 204 5.42 -16.89 12.99
C ASP A 204 6.79 -17.15 12.31
N ASP A 205 6.89 -17.11 10.98
CA ASP A 205 8.13 -17.52 10.29
C ASP A 205 9.24 -16.45 10.25
N LEU A 206 8.94 -15.18 10.58
CA LEU A 206 9.95 -14.11 10.62
C LEU A 206 10.51 -13.85 12.02
N ARG A 207 10.11 -14.64 13.02
CA ARG A 207 10.51 -14.46 14.42
C ARG A 207 11.59 -15.42 14.92
N THR A 208 11.95 -16.43 14.13
CA THR A 208 12.94 -17.46 14.52
C THR A 208 14.32 -17.14 13.94
N GLY A 209 14.87 -15.97 14.29
CA GLY A 209 16.24 -15.57 13.92
C GLY A 209 17.07 -15.06 15.09
N ASP A 210 16.45 -14.76 16.23
CA ASP A 210 17.18 -14.28 17.40
C ASP A 210 17.49 -15.44 18.35
N ARG A 211 18.76 -15.87 18.30
CA ARG A 211 19.38 -16.81 19.22
C ARG A 211 19.21 -16.32 20.67
N GLN A 212 18.61 -17.15 21.50
CA GLN A 212 18.81 -17.10 22.95
C GLN A 212 20.02 -17.98 23.29
N PRO A 213 21.16 -17.43 23.76
CA PRO A 213 22.26 -18.26 24.23
C PRO A 213 21.86 -18.95 25.55
N ALA A 214 22.07 -20.26 25.59
CA ALA A 214 21.93 -21.10 26.76
C ALA A 214 22.78 -20.54 27.92
N LEU A 215 22.11 -20.21 29.03
CA LEU A 215 22.78 -20.02 30.31
C LEU A 215 22.96 -21.42 30.93
N ALA A 216 24.22 -21.82 31.08
CA ALA A 216 24.62 -23.08 31.69
C ALA A 216 24.19 -23.12 33.17
N ASP A 217 23.38 -24.11 33.54
CA ASP A 217 23.21 -24.51 34.93
C ASP A 217 24.40 -25.39 35.34
N ALA A 218 25.21 -24.83 36.23
CA ALA A 218 26.25 -25.51 36.96
C ALA A 218 25.65 -26.14 38.22
N SER A 219 25.63 -27.47 38.33
CA SER A 219 25.64 -28.17 39.63
C SER A 219 25.64 -29.70 39.48
N THR A 220 26.81 -30.32 39.58
CA THR A 220 27.02 -31.66 40.19
C THR A 220 28.48 -31.70 40.68
N LEU A 221 28.74 -31.43 41.96
CA LEU A 221 28.86 -32.41 43.07
C LEU A 221 30.03 -33.37 42.91
N THR A 222 31.19 -32.97 43.45
CA THR A 222 32.20 -33.85 44.06
C THR A 222 33.05 -33.00 45.01
N GLU A 223 32.85 -33.16 46.31
CA GLU A 223 33.89 -32.91 47.32
C GLU A 223 33.64 -33.84 48.52
N ASP A 224 34.63 -34.69 48.74
CA ASP A 224 34.91 -35.52 49.91
C ASP A 224 35.14 -34.65 51.16
N ASP A 225 34.51 -35.01 52.29
CA ASP A 225 35.14 -35.29 53.61
C ASP A 225 34.05 -35.67 54.65
#